data_AF-A0A7S3SWL4-F1
#
_entry.id   AF-A0A7S3SWL4-F1
#
_cell.length_a   1.000
_cell.length_b   1.000
_cell.length_c   1.000
_cell.angle_alpha   90.00
_cell.angle_beta   90.00
_cell.angle_gamma   90.00
#
_symmetry.space_group_name_H-M   'P 1'
#
loop_
_entity.id
_entity.type
_entity.pdbx_description
1 polymer ?
#
loop_
_entity_poly.entity_id
_entity_poly.type
_entity_poly.pdbx_seq_one_letter_code
_entity_poly.pdbx_strand_id
1 'polypeptide(L)'
;NGDVATDALNLKQDEIEARASGDLSMMPNWRHGGDLQGIRERLGYLADLGVQALWVTPVLHHDGGYHGYCTVDPTQVDPGFGTAEELRSLVKEAHEHGMLVVLDIV
;
A
#
# COMPACT_ATOMS: atom_id res chain seq x y z
N ASN A 1 6.09 -7.75 0.47
CA ASN A 1 7.51 -8.15 0.41
C ASN A 1 8.36 -7.53 1.54
N GLY A 2 7.89 -6.49 2.24
CA GLY A 2 8.69 -5.81 3.28
C GLY A 2 9.74 -4.87 2.69
N ASP A 3 9.53 -4.43 1.44
CA ASP A 3 10.44 -3.56 0.72
C ASP A 3 10.28 -2.12 1.21
N VAL A 4 11.29 -1.64 1.93
CA VAL A 4 11.31 -0.28 2.49
C VAL A 4 11.78 0.78 1.49
N ALA A 5 12.16 0.39 0.27
CA ALA A 5 12.69 1.31 -0.74
C ALA A 5 11.66 2.38 -1.14
N THR A 6 10.37 2.06 -1.07
CA THR A 6 9.27 2.96 -1.43
C THR A 6 8.69 3.72 -0.24
N ASP A 7 9.07 3.38 1.00
CA ASP A 7 8.50 4.00 2.22
C ASP A 7 8.72 5.51 2.27
N ALA A 8 9.83 6.00 1.70
CA ALA A 8 10.17 7.42 1.66
C ALA A 8 9.49 8.18 0.52
N LEU A 9 8.85 7.48 -0.42
CA LEU A 9 8.10 8.12 -1.49
C LEU A 9 6.83 8.78 -0.91
N ASN A 10 6.52 9.98 -1.40
CA ASN A 10 5.44 10.82 -0.88
C ASN A 10 5.60 11.28 0.58
N LEU A 11 6.81 11.29 1.12
CA LEU A 11 7.11 11.89 2.42
C LEU A 11 7.87 13.21 2.27
N LYS A 12 7.73 14.07 3.27
CA LYS A 12 8.48 15.32 3.36
C LYS A 12 9.90 15.04 3.84
N GLN A 13 10.81 15.95 3.50
CA GLN A 13 12.24 15.81 3.78
C GLN A 13 12.55 15.71 5.29
N ASP A 14 11.83 16.46 6.12
CA ASP A 14 11.93 16.42 7.58
C ASP A 14 11.47 15.07 8.16
N GLU A 15 10.45 14.45 7.58
CA GLU A 15 9.99 13.11 7.97
C GLU A 15 11.02 12.04 7.60
N ILE A 16 11.68 12.17 6.45
CA ILE A 16 12.76 11.26 6.03
C ILE A 16 13.96 11.37 6.98
N GLU A 17 14.34 12.59 7.37
CA GLU A 17 15.44 12.85 8.29
C GLU A 17 15.16 12.29 9.70
N ALA A 18 13.92 12.39 10.16
CA ALA A 18 13.49 11.79 11.42
C ALA A 18 13.70 10.27 11.43
N ARG A 19 13.39 9.55 10.33
CA ARG A 19 13.69 8.11 10.21
C ARG A 19 15.19 7.81 10.26
N ALA A 20 16.02 8.62 9.59
CA ALA A 20 17.47 8.42 9.57
C ALA A 20 18.10 8.53 10.98
N SER A 21 17.46 9.26 11.90
CA SER A 21 17.92 9.38 13.29
C SER A 21 17.73 8.13 14.14
N GLY A 22 16.90 7.16 13.69
CA GLY A 22 16.59 5.92 14.40
C GLY A 22 15.59 6.05 15.56
N ASP A 23 15.14 7.27 15.88
CA ASP A 23 14.08 7.51 16.87
C ASP A 23 12.69 7.46 16.20
N LEU A 24 12.11 6.26 16.17
CA LEU A 24 10.76 6.04 15.63
C LEU A 24 9.65 6.34 16.65
N SER A 25 9.99 6.71 17.89
CA SER A 25 8.97 6.97 18.94
C SER A 25 8.09 8.18 18.63
N MET A 26 8.52 9.03 17.69
CA MET A 26 7.81 10.21 17.23
C MET A 26 7.10 10.03 15.88
N MET A 27 7.08 8.81 15.30
CA MET A 27 6.56 8.58 13.94
C MET A 27 5.50 7.47 13.88
N PRO A 28 4.33 7.63 14.53
CA PRO A 28 3.26 6.63 14.52
C PRO A 28 2.67 6.37 13.13
N ASN A 29 2.87 7.30 12.19
CA ASN A 29 2.32 7.23 10.84
C ASN A 29 3.30 6.62 9.81
N TRP A 30 4.42 6.07 10.28
CA TRP A 30 5.48 5.57 9.40
C TRP A 30 5.09 4.28 8.65
N ARG A 31 5.58 4.13 7.41
CA ARG A 31 5.32 2.98 6.51
C ARG A 31 6.28 1.81 6.78
N HIS A 32 5.81 0.58 6.59
CA HIS A 32 6.57 -0.63 6.96
C HIS A 32 6.91 -1.54 5.75
N GLY A 33 7.03 -0.98 4.55
CA GLY A 33 7.40 -1.70 3.33
C GLY A 33 6.33 -2.64 2.78
N GLY A 34 5.05 -2.33 3.06
CA GLY A 34 3.92 -3.00 2.43
C GLY A 34 3.52 -2.29 1.15
N ASP A 35 3.40 -3.04 0.05
CA ASP A 35 3.12 -2.53 -1.29
C ASP A 35 2.16 -3.46 -2.06
N LEU A 36 1.68 -2.99 -3.22
CA LEU A 36 0.77 -3.75 -4.08
C LEU A 36 1.41 -5.04 -4.60
N GLN A 37 2.71 -5.00 -4.88
CA GLN A 37 3.47 -6.17 -5.31
C GLN A 37 3.49 -7.27 -4.24
N GLY A 38 3.66 -6.91 -2.98
CA GLY A 38 3.61 -7.83 -1.86
C GLY A 38 2.25 -8.51 -1.69
N ILE A 39 1.15 -7.83 -2.02
CA ILE A 39 -0.18 -8.46 -2.04
C ILE A 39 -0.26 -9.49 -3.17
N ARG A 40 0.19 -9.11 -4.38
CA ARG A 40 0.20 -9.99 -5.57
C ARG A 40 0.94 -11.30 -5.32
N GLU A 41 2.13 -11.22 -4.70
CA GLU A 41 2.95 -12.38 -4.33
C GLU A 41 2.27 -13.34 -3.35
N ARG A 42 1.22 -12.90 -2.65
CA ARG A 42 0.50 -13.67 -1.64
C ARG A 42 -0.89 -14.12 -2.08
N LEU A 43 -1.34 -13.79 -3.29
CA LEU A 43 -2.66 -14.19 -3.79
C LEU A 43 -2.86 -15.71 -3.78
N GLY A 44 -1.84 -16.48 -4.15
CA GLY A 44 -1.89 -17.95 -4.07
C GLY A 44 -2.10 -18.46 -2.65
N TYR A 45 -1.38 -17.88 -1.67
CA TYR A 45 -1.57 -18.22 -0.26
C TYR A 45 -2.98 -17.88 0.24
N LEU A 46 -3.52 -16.72 -0.15
CA LEU A 46 -4.87 -16.30 0.23
C LEU A 46 -5.95 -17.20 -0.40
N ALA A 47 -5.74 -17.61 -1.65
CA ALA A 47 -6.59 -18.58 -2.33
C ALA A 47 -6.57 -19.94 -1.61
N ASP A 48 -5.40 -20.45 -1.24
CA ASP A 48 -5.24 -21.70 -0.49
C ASP A 48 -5.93 -21.66 0.89
N LEU A 49 -5.94 -20.48 1.53
CA LEU A 49 -6.65 -20.24 2.78
C LEU A 49 -8.19 -20.21 2.61
N GLY A 50 -8.69 -20.10 1.37
CA GLY A 50 -10.11 -19.99 1.06
C GLY A 50 -10.66 -18.57 1.08
N VAL A 51 -9.80 -17.54 0.98
CA VAL A 51 -10.22 -16.15 0.88
C VAL A 51 -10.91 -15.91 -0.47
N GLN A 52 -12.06 -15.24 -0.45
CA GLN A 52 -12.87 -14.95 -1.64
C GLN A 52 -12.97 -13.46 -1.97
N ALA A 53 -12.46 -12.60 -1.11
CA ALA A 53 -12.46 -11.16 -1.31
C ALA A 53 -11.26 -10.51 -0.63
N LEU A 54 -10.69 -9.51 -1.29
CA LEU A 54 -9.67 -8.61 -0.76
C LEU A 54 -10.33 -7.25 -0.52
N TRP A 55 -10.35 -6.81 0.74
CA TRP A 55 -10.64 -5.42 1.07
C TRP A 55 -9.33 -4.72 1.39
N VAL A 56 -8.94 -3.80 0.51
CA VAL A 56 -7.67 -3.06 0.62
C VAL A 56 -7.99 -1.66 1.13
N THR A 57 -7.29 -1.24 2.19
CA THR A 57 -7.31 0.13 2.72
C THR A 57 -6.93 1.13 1.63
N PRO A 58 -7.20 2.44 1.78
CA PRO A 58 -7.00 3.39 0.69
C PRO A 58 -5.56 3.38 0.16
N VAL A 59 -5.42 3.19 -1.15
CA VAL A 59 -4.12 3.15 -1.86
C VAL A 59 -3.89 4.39 -2.72
N LEU A 60 -4.84 5.32 -2.72
CA LEU A 60 -4.78 6.55 -3.50
C LEU A 60 -3.86 7.58 -2.84
N HIS A 61 -3.34 8.51 -3.64
CA HIS A 61 -2.39 9.51 -3.19
C HIS A 61 -2.92 10.30 -1.99
N HIS A 62 -2.16 10.32 -0.91
CA HIS A 62 -2.58 10.82 0.40
C HIS A 62 -1.45 11.62 1.07
N ASP A 63 -1.62 12.00 2.33
CA ASP A 63 -0.70 12.84 3.11
C ASP A 63 0.63 12.18 3.56
N GLY A 64 0.95 10.98 3.08
CA GLY A 64 2.14 10.21 3.44
C GLY A 64 1.97 9.19 4.58
N GLY A 65 0.89 9.26 5.39
CA GLY A 65 0.68 8.32 6.50
C GLY A 65 0.34 6.87 6.07
N TYR A 66 0.91 5.85 6.71
CA TYR A 66 0.77 4.43 6.30
C TYR A 66 -0.67 3.93 6.09
N HIS A 67 -1.66 4.56 6.73
CA HIS A 67 -3.05 4.11 6.72
C HIS A 67 -3.83 4.54 5.47
N GLY A 68 -3.35 5.53 4.70
CA GLY A 68 -3.95 5.96 3.43
C GLY A 68 -5.23 6.83 3.49
N TYR A 69 -5.97 6.82 4.61
CA TYR A 69 -7.25 7.55 4.78
C TYR A 69 -7.26 9.09 4.63
N CYS A 70 -6.10 9.75 4.47
CA CYS A 70 -6.02 11.19 4.29
C CYS A 70 -5.77 11.57 2.82
N THR A 71 -6.72 11.22 1.94
CA THR A 71 -6.56 11.38 0.48
C THR A 71 -6.36 12.85 0.08
N VAL A 72 -5.35 13.06 -0.77
CA VAL A 72 -4.97 14.37 -1.34
C VAL A 72 -5.32 14.44 -2.82
N ASP A 73 -5.10 13.34 -3.56
CA ASP A 73 -5.50 13.22 -4.96
C ASP A 73 -6.13 11.83 -5.21
N PRO A 74 -7.46 11.75 -5.39
CA PRO A 74 -8.15 10.48 -5.60
C PRO A 74 -7.95 9.89 -7.00
N THR A 75 -7.22 10.57 -7.90
CA THR A 75 -6.99 10.12 -9.28
C THR A 75 -5.68 9.37 -9.46
N GLN A 76 -4.83 9.35 -8.45
CA GLN A 76 -3.50 8.75 -8.49
C GLN A 76 -3.33 7.70 -7.39
N VAL A 77 -2.58 6.63 -7.69
CA VAL A 77 -2.11 5.69 -6.67
C VAL A 77 -0.94 6.34 -5.94
N ASP A 78 -0.85 6.12 -4.63
CA ASP A 78 0.27 6.60 -3.84
C ASP A 78 1.57 5.89 -4.29
N PRO A 79 2.62 6.64 -4.65
CA PRO A 79 3.85 6.06 -5.18
C PRO A 79 4.58 5.17 -4.16
N GLY A 80 4.30 5.28 -2.85
CA GLY A 80 4.87 4.37 -1.88
C GLY A 80 4.20 3.00 -1.81
N PHE A 81 2.98 2.86 -2.35
CA PHE A 81 2.31 1.56 -2.51
C PHE A 81 2.54 0.94 -3.89
N GLY A 82 2.80 1.78 -4.90
CA GLY A 82 3.12 1.35 -6.27
C GLY A 82 2.49 2.26 -7.32
N THR A 83 2.13 1.67 -8.45
CA THR A 83 1.65 2.35 -9.65
C THR A 83 0.21 1.98 -9.99
N ALA A 84 -0.43 2.76 -10.86
CA ALA A 84 -1.76 2.45 -11.37
C ALA A 84 -1.78 1.12 -12.16
N GLU A 85 -0.70 0.80 -12.86
CA GLU A 85 -0.48 -0.47 -13.57
C GLU A 85 -0.41 -1.65 -12.60
N GLU A 86 0.28 -1.50 -11.47
CA GLU A 86 0.38 -2.54 -10.45
C GLU A 86 -0.97 -2.77 -9.76
N LEU A 87 -1.74 -1.70 -9.49
CA LEU A 87 -3.10 -1.84 -8.95
C LEU A 87 -4.01 -2.59 -9.93
N ARG A 88 -3.95 -2.26 -11.23
CA ARG A 88 -4.68 -3.00 -12.27
C ARG A 88 -4.25 -4.47 -12.34
N SER A 89 -2.95 -4.74 -12.21
CA SER A 89 -2.41 -6.10 -12.20
C SER A 89 -2.89 -6.88 -10.98
N LEU A 90 -2.88 -6.28 -9.79
CA LEU A 90 -3.42 -6.89 -8.57
C LEU A 90 -4.89 -7.27 -8.74
N VAL A 91 -5.72 -6.37 -9.26
CA VAL A 91 -7.14 -6.64 -9.50
C VAL A 91 -7.32 -7.79 -10.49
N LYS A 92 -6.56 -7.79 -11.59
CA LYS A 92 -6.61 -8.86 -12.59
C LYS A 92 -6.23 -10.22 -12.01
N GLU A 93 -5.09 -10.28 -11.30
CA GLU A 93 -4.57 -11.52 -10.71
C GLU A 93 -5.50 -12.02 -9.59
N ALA A 94 -6.05 -11.13 -8.76
CA ALA A 94 -7.05 -11.50 -7.75
C ALA A 94 -8.28 -12.16 -8.40
N HIS A 95 -8.78 -11.61 -9.52
CA HIS A 95 -9.88 -12.22 -10.26
C HIS A 95 -9.52 -13.59 -10.87
N GLU A 96 -8.28 -13.78 -11.33
CA GLU A 96 -7.79 -15.09 -11.82
C GLU A 96 -7.82 -16.16 -10.71
N HIS A 97 -7.64 -15.74 -9.45
CA HIS A 97 -7.81 -16.56 -8.26
C HIS A 97 -9.26 -16.64 -7.74
N GLY A 98 -10.24 -16.07 -8.45
CA GLY A 98 -11.65 -16.08 -8.04
C GLY A 98 -11.96 -15.16 -6.84
N MET A 99 -11.06 -14.22 -6.52
CA MET A 99 -11.25 -13.25 -5.44
C MET A 99 -11.86 -11.95 -5.96
N LEU A 100 -12.84 -11.40 -5.24
CA LEU A 100 -13.32 -10.03 -5.44
C LEU A 100 -12.33 -9.02 -4.88
N VAL A 101 -12.29 -7.80 -5.44
CA VAL A 101 -11.50 -6.70 -4.87
C VAL A 101 -12.41 -5.53 -4.52
N VAL A 102 -12.32 -5.09 -3.26
CA VAL A 102 -13.01 -3.92 -2.72
C VAL A 102 -11.95 -2.89 -2.35
N LEU A 103 -12.02 -1.72 -2.98
CA LEU A 103 -11.20 -0.58 -2.59
C LEU A 103 -11.94 0.23 -1.53
N ASP A 104 -11.26 0.50 -0.43
CA ASP A 104 -11.72 1.44 0.58
C ASP A 104 -11.52 2.88 0.07
N ILE A 105 -12.59 3.67 0.03
CA ILE A 105 -12.61 5.04 -0.53
C ILE A 105 -13.28 5.96 0.50
N VAL A 106 -12.69 7.14 0.72
CA VAL A 106 -13.18 8.21 1.60
C VAL A 106 -13.53 9.46 0.81
#